data_AF-A0A090X8K5-F1
#
_entry.id   AF-A0A090X8K5-F1
#
_cell.length_a   1.000
_cell.length_b   1.000
_cell.length_c   1.000
_cell.angle_alpha   90.00
_cell.angle_beta   90.00
_cell.angle_gamma   90.00
#
_symmetry.space_group_name_H-M   'P 1'
#
loop_
_entity.id
_entity.type
_entity.pdbx_description
1 polymer ?
#
loop_
_entity_poly.entity_id
_entity_poly.type
_entity_poly.pdbx_seq_one_letter_code
_entity_poly.pdbx_strand_id
1 'polypeptide(L)'
;TAASNFYGASSLLESRDSHLFSGVHERFRAQDSRNKVRQARDFNRRHNACSLGPLKPGGSVWVTDASCQARVLSPAQGPRSYVVETPNGILQRNRRHLVPFSPTVTARESVELPAAEEPPGQPPEVQPGELPTAGCSSPSLDRASSPQGVTGSRYGRAIKPPRRLDL
;
A
#
# COMPACT_ATOMS: atom_id res chain seq x y z
N THR A 1 -47.22 69.46 2.05
CA THR A 1 -46.02 69.24 1.20
C THR A 1 -45.11 68.26 1.87
N ALA A 2 -44.91 67.08 1.25
CA ALA A 2 -43.84 66.06 1.40
C ALA A 2 -43.42 65.60 2.82
N ALA A 3 -43.16 64.34 3.14
CA ALA A 3 -42.62 63.27 2.31
C ALA A 3 -43.05 61.89 2.85
N SER A 4 -43.36 60.98 1.93
CA SER A 4 -43.58 59.56 2.21
C SER A 4 -42.53 58.76 1.44
N ASN A 5 -41.79 57.95 2.21
CA ASN A 5 -41.18 56.65 1.89
C ASN A 5 -40.29 56.51 0.64
N PHE A 6 -39.03 56.15 0.87
CA PHE A 6 -38.29 55.26 -0.05
C PHE A 6 -37.18 54.48 0.70
N TYR A 7 -37.58 53.43 1.43
CA TYR A 7 -36.67 52.33 1.80
C TYR A 7 -37.22 51.05 1.19
N GLY A 8 -36.67 50.64 0.05
CA GLY A 8 -37.15 49.45 -0.64
C GLY A 8 -36.46 49.18 -1.96
N ALA A 9 -35.13 49.02 -1.97
CA ALA A 9 -34.42 48.55 -3.17
C ALA A 9 -33.04 47.94 -2.85
N SER A 10 -32.93 47.04 -1.87
CA SER A 10 -31.65 46.42 -1.52
C SER A 10 -31.77 44.95 -1.10
N SER A 11 -32.57 44.13 -1.79
CA SER A 11 -32.62 42.68 -1.51
C SER A 11 -32.73 41.79 -2.75
N LEU A 12 -32.28 42.23 -3.92
CA LEU A 12 -32.41 41.44 -5.17
C LEU A 12 -31.08 41.05 -5.84
N LEU A 13 -29.93 41.51 -5.32
CA LEU A 13 -28.61 41.11 -5.86
C LEU A 13 -27.86 40.09 -5.00
N GLU A 14 -28.17 39.95 -3.70
CA GLU A 14 -27.50 38.97 -2.80
C GLU A 14 -27.84 37.50 -3.13
N SER A 15 -28.96 37.25 -3.80
CA SER A 15 -29.47 35.88 -4.03
C SER A 15 -28.84 35.18 -5.24
N ARG A 16 -28.15 35.90 -6.13
CA ARG A 16 -27.57 35.31 -7.36
C ARG A 16 -26.14 34.82 -7.17
N ASP A 17 -25.38 35.40 -6.25
CA ASP A 17 -24.00 35.01 -5.97
C ASP A 17 -23.88 33.78 -5.06
N SER A 18 -24.87 33.54 -4.20
CA SER A 18 -24.90 32.36 -3.31
C SER A 18 -25.07 31.04 -4.07
N HIS A 19 -25.82 31.04 -5.17
CA HIS A 19 -26.05 29.86 -6.02
C HIS A 19 -24.85 29.51 -6.91
N LEU A 20 -24.03 30.51 -7.29
CA LEU A 20 -22.79 30.31 -8.05
C LEU A 20 -21.67 29.78 -7.15
N PHE A 21 -21.60 30.25 -5.90
CA PHE A 21 -20.61 29.78 -4.92
C PHE A 21 -20.92 28.37 -4.40
N SER A 22 -22.21 28.00 -4.26
CA SER A 22 -22.61 26.65 -3.85
C SER A 22 -22.21 25.58 -4.88
N GLY A 23 -22.36 25.86 -6.18
CA GLY A 23 -22.00 24.93 -7.25
C GLY A 23 -20.49 24.67 -7.36
N VAL A 24 -19.64 25.66 -7.05
CA VAL A 24 -18.17 25.47 -7.01
C VAL A 24 -17.78 24.56 -5.84
N HIS A 25 -18.39 24.76 -4.68
CA HIS A 25 -18.13 23.93 -3.49
C HIS A 25 -18.60 22.49 -3.69
N GLU A 26 -19.73 22.29 -4.35
CA GLU A 26 -20.23 20.96 -4.69
C GLU A 26 -19.31 20.24 -5.68
N ARG A 27 -18.83 20.92 -6.73
CA ARG A 27 -17.83 20.37 -7.66
C ARG A 27 -16.54 19.98 -6.95
N PHE A 28 -16.06 20.82 -6.03
CA PHE A 28 -14.88 20.52 -5.23
C PHE A 28 -15.09 19.26 -4.36
N ARG A 29 -16.21 19.19 -3.63
CA ARG A 29 -16.56 18.01 -2.81
C ARG A 29 -16.68 16.74 -3.63
N ALA A 30 -17.28 16.82 -4.82
CA ALA A 30 -17.38 15.70 -5.74
C ALA A 30 -16.01 15.26 -6.27
N GLN A 31 -15.11 16.19 -6.56
CA GLN A 31 -13.75 15.86 -6.99
C GLN A 31 -12.91 15.29 -5.86
N ASP A 32 -13.01 15.86 -4.65
CA ASP A 32 -12.32 15.39 -3.45
C ASP A 32 -12.76 13.97 -3.08
N SER A 33 -14.08 13.68 -3.10
CA SER A 33 -14.59 12.34 -2.82
C SER A 33 -14.07 11.30 -3.84
N ARG A 34 -14.06 11.64 -5.14
CA ARG A 34 -13.46 10.80 -6.19
C ARG A 34 -11.96 10.55 -5.94
N ASN A 35 -11.22 11.59 -5.55
CA ASN A 35 -9.80 11.47 -5.25
C ASN A 35 -9.54 10.58 -4.04
N LYS A 36 -10.35 10.70 -2.97
CA LYS A 36 -10.26 9.85 -1.77
C LYS A 36 -10.57 8.39 -2.09
N VAL A 37 -11.60 8.11 -2.89
CA VAL A 37 -11.93 6.75 -3.33
C VAL A 37 -10.78 6.16 -4.15
N ARG A 38 -10.21 6.93 -5.08
CA ARG A 38 -9.05 6.50 -5.87
C ARG A 38 -7.84 6.23 -4.98
N GLN A 39 -7.53 7.14 -4.06
CA GLN A 39 -6.42 6.99 -3.12
C GLN A 39 -6.58 5.73 -2.26
N ALA A 40 -7.76 5.49 -1.71
CA ALA A 40 -8.06 4.30 -0.91
C ALA A 40 -7.91 3.02 -1.74
N ARG A 41 -8.47 2.98 -2.96
CA ARG A 41 -8.34 1.84 -3.88
C ARG A 41 -6.87 1.54 -4.21
N ASP A 42 -6.12 2.56 -4.61
CA ASP A 42 -4.72 2.41 -5.01
C ASP A 42 -3.83 2.03 -3.82
N PHE A 43 -4.13 2.54 -2.62
CA PHE A 43 -3.46 2.13 -1.39
C PHE A 43 -3.75 0.66 -1.07
N ASN A 44 -5.03 0.27 -1.04
CA ASN A 44 -5.42 -1.10 -0.73
C ASN A 44 -4.83 -2.10 -1.72
N ARG A 45 -4.79 -1.76 -3.02
CA ARG A 45 -4.16 -2.57 -4.06
C ARG A 45 -2.65 -2.69 -3.87
N ARG A 46 -1.94 -1.58 -3.63
CA ARG A 46 -0.47 -1.60 -3.49
C ARG A 46 0.00 -2.31 -2.22
N HIS A 47 -0.77 -2.21 -1.14
CA HIS A 47 -0.40 -2.75 0.17
C HIS A 47 -1.15 -4.02 0.55
N ASN A 48 -1.94 -4.59 -0.37
CA ASN A 48 -2.84 -5.72 -0.11
C ASN A 48 -3.66 -5.51 1.19
N ALA A 49 -4.12 -4.29 1.42
CA ALA A 49 -4.83 -3.93 2.64
C ALA A 49 -6.24 -4.50 2.56
N CYS A 50 -6.44 -5.67 3.17
CA CYS A 50 -7.71 -6.38 3.20
C CYS A 50 -8.15 -6.65 4.64
N SER A 51 -9.47 -6.68 4.85
CA SER A 51 -10.03 -7.12 6.12
C SER A 51 -10.03 -8.65 6.15
N LEU A 52 -9.27 -9.23 7.07
CA LEU A 52 -9.20 -10.68 7.25
C LEU A 52 -10.39 -11.17 8.06
N GLY A 53 -11.04 -12.24 7.59
CA GLY A 53 -12.18 -12.86 8.28
C GLY A 53 -11.78 -13.42 9.66
N PRO A 54 -12.73 -13.48 10.62
CA PRO A 54 -12.45 -13.98 11.97
C PRO A 54 -12.02 -15.45 11.97
N LEU A 55 -11.26 -15.84 13.00
CA LEU A 55 -10.82 -17.23 13.21
C LEU A 55 -11.71 -17.93 14.23
N LYS A 56 -11.98 -19.21 14.00
CA LYS A 56 -12.69 -20.04 14.95
C LYS A 56 -11.73 -20.52 16.04
N PRO A 57 -12.12 -20.43 17.33
CA PRO A 57 -11.45 -21.15 18.41
C PRO A 57 -11.27 -22.64 18.08
N GLY A 58 -10.14 -23.21 18.45
CA GLY A 58 -9.76 -24.59 18.20
C GLY A 58 -9.13 -24.87 16.83
N GLY A 59 -9.16 -23.91 15.88
CA GLY A 59 -8.61 -24.09 14.53
C GLY A 59 -7.08 -24.08 14.48
N SER A 60 -6.51 -24.85 13.56
CA SER A 60 -5.08 -24.86 13.27
C SER A 60 -4.70 -23.66 12.39
N VAL A 61 -3.68 -22.93 12.83
CA VAL A 61 -3.16 -21.75 12.14
C VAL A 61 -1.63 -21.77 12.11
N TRP A 62 -1.06 -21.27 11.03
CA TRP A 62 0.36 -21.03 10.90
C TRP A 62 0.66 -19.61 11.36
N VAL A 63 1.59 -19.46 12.30
CA VAL A 63 2.05 -18.17 12.80
C VAL A 63 3.23 -17.72 11.94
N THR A 64 3.04 -16.66 11.14
CA THR A 64 4.06 -16.23 10.17
C THR A 64 5.34 -15.67 10.81
N ASP A 65 5.22 -15.03 11.96
CA ASP A 65 6.34 -14.40 12.67
C ASP A 65 7.23 -15.45 13.36
N ALA A 66 6.60 -16.40 14.06
CA ALA A 66 7.29 -17.49 14.76
C ALA A 66 7.58 -18.71 13.86
N SER A 67 7.13 -18.68 12.59
CA SER A 67 7.24 -19.78 11.63
C SER A 67 6.85 -21.15 12.21
N CYS A 68 5.75 -21.18 12.96
CA CYS A 68 5.31 -22.38 13.66
C CYS A 68 3.82 -22.61 13.52
N GLN A 69 3.44 -23.88 13.65
CA GLN A 69 2.06 -24.29 13.79
C GLN A 69 1.53 -23.93 15.17
N ALA A 70 0.31 -23.41 15.22
CA ALA A 70 -0.38 -23.03 16.44
C ALA A 70 -1.86 -23.37 16.38
N ARG A 71 -2.50 -23.42 17.54
CA ARG A 71 -3.94 -23.59 17.68
C ARG A 71 -4.57 -22.31 18.23
N VAL A 72 -5.66 -21.86 17.64
CA VAL A 72 -6.38 -20.69 18.14
C VAL A 72 -7.10 -21.06 19.43
N LEU A 73 -6.85 -20.36 20.53
CA LEU A 73 -7.57 -20.56 21.79
C LEU A 73 -8.82 -19.68 21.85
N SER A 74 -8.64 -18.36 21.70
CA SER A 74 -9.74 -17.40 21.78
C SER A 74 -9.37 -16.04 21.14
N PRO A 75 -10.37 -15.22 20.79
CA PRO A 75 -10.16 -13.79 20.54
C PRO A 75 -9.60 -13.11 21.79
N ALA A 76 -8.63 -12.21 21.61
CA ALA A 76 -8.11 -11.38 22.69
C ALA A 76 -8.93 -10.10 22.86
N GLN A 77 -8.69 -9.37 23.96
CA GLN A 77 -9.37 -8.09 24.22
C GLN A 77 -9.03 -6.99 23.20
N GLY A 78 -7.81 -7.04 22.64
CA GLY A 78 -7.37 -6.08 21.64
C GLY A 78 -8.00 -6.31 20.26
N PRO A 79 -8.17 -5.25 19.44
CA PRO A 79 -8.77 -5.40 18.12
C PRO A 79 -7.93 -6.33 17.25
N ARG A 80 -8.61 -7.24 16.53
CA ARG A 80 -8.00 -8.20 15.60
C ARG A 80 -6.95 -9.12 16.24
N SER A 81 -6.85 -9.18 17.56
CA SER A 81 -5.85 -9.99 18.26
C SER A 81 -6.46 -11.32 18.71
N TYR A 82 -5.66 -12.38 18.67
CA TYR A 82 -6.04 -13.73 19.08
C TYR A 82 -4.97 -14.28 20.01
N VAL A 83 -5.41 -15.08 20.98
CA VAL A 83 -4.55 -15.91 21.81
C VAL A 83 -4.40 -17.25 21.10
N VAL A 84 -3.15 -17.66 20.88
CA VAL A 84 -2.82 -18.92 20.23
C VAL A 84 -1.87 -19.74 21.09
N GLU A 85 -2.06 -21.05 21.05
CA GLU A 85 -1.18 -22.03 21.66
C GLU A 85 -0.14 -22.48 20.64
N THR A 86 1.13 -22.26 20.94
CA THR A 86 2.29 -22.71 20.14
C THR A 86 3.07 -23.77 20.91
N PRO A 87 3.96 -24.53 20.27
CA PRO A 87 4.83 -25.49 20.96
C PRO A 87 5.70 -24.84 22.06
N ASN A 88 6.03 -23.57 21.88
CA ASN A 88 6.85 -22.80 22.82
C ASN A 88 6.01 -22.10 23.91
N GLY A 89 4.70 -22.34 23.95
CA GLY A 89 3.77 -21.75 24.91
C GLY A 89 2.67 -20.91 24.28
N ILE A 90 1.97 -20.16 25.13
CA ILE A 90 0.82 -19.34 24.73
C ILE A 90 1.30 -17.93 24.37
N LEU A 91 0.83 -17.42 23.24
CA LEU A 91 1.15 -16.05 22.81
C LEU A 91 -0.05 -15.35 22.19
N GLN A 92 -0.03 -14.02 22.20
CA GLN A 92 -1.04 -13.19 21.54
C GLN A 92 -0.50 -12.65 20.21
N ARG A 93 -1.25 -12.81 19.11
CA ARG A 93 -0.90 -12.25 17.79
C ARG A 93 -2.09 -11.60 17.09
N ASN A 94 -1.77 -10.64 16.25
CA ASN A 94 -2.74 -10.06 15.34
C ASN A 94 -3.14 -11.06 14.25
N ARG A 95 -4.41 -11.03 13.84
CA ARG A 95 -5.03 -11.84 12.79
C ARG A 95 -4.21 -11.90 11.49
N ARG A 96 -3.49 -10.83 11.15
CA ARG A 96 -2.61 -10.77 9.96
C ARG A 96 -1.45 -11.76 9.99
N HIS A 97 -1.06 -12.23 11.18
CA HIS A 97 0.04 -13.19 11.34
C HIS A 97 -0.45 -14.63 11.45
N LEU A 98 -1.78 -14.85 11.48
CA LEU A 98 -2.38 -16.17 11.65
C LEU A 98 -2.99 -16.62 10.34
N VAL A 99 -2.36 -17.58 9.67
CA VAL A 99 -2.84 -18.13 8.40
C VAL A 99 -3.55 -19.46 8.69
N PRO A 100 -4.87 -19.58 8.45
CA PRO A 100 -5.54 -20.87 8.55
C PRO A 100 -4.85 -21.89 7.65
N PHE A 101 -4.56 -23.07 8.18
CA PHE A 101 -4.11 -24.19 7.37
C PHE A 101 -4.84 -25.45 7.85
N SER A 102 -5.27 -26.28 6.91
CA SER A 102 -5.74 -27.63 7.20
C SER A 102 -4.54 -28.57 7.03
N PRO A 103 -4.13 -29.32 8.07
CA PRO A 103 -3.27 -30.46 7.86
C PRO A 103 -4.11 -31.52 7.14
N THR A 104 -4.23 -31.39 5.81
CA THR A 104 -4.64 -32.54 5.02
C THR A 104 -3.54 -33.56 5.24
N VAL A 105 -3.87 -34.65 5.92
CA VAL A 105 -3.03 -35.83 5.99
C VAL A 105 -2.95 -36.36 4.55
N THR A 106 -2.05 -35.80 3.75
CA THR A 106 -1.53 -36.51 2.60
C THR A 106 -0.70 -37.63 3.20
N ALA A 107 -1.35 -38.77 3.43
CA ALA A 107 -0.65 -40.04 3.55
C ALA A 107 0.34 -40.07 2.38
N ARG A 108 1.63 -40.06 2.72
CA ARG A 108 2.69 -40.36 1.76
C ARG A 108 2.38 -41.74 1.19
N GLU A 109 1.76 -41.78 0.03
CA GLU A 109 1.91 -42.92 -0.87
C GLU A 109 3.35 -42.82 -1.36
N SER A 110 4.20 -43.61 -0.71
CA SER A 110 5.55 -43.91 -1.13
C SER A 110 5.46 -44.44 -2.57
N VAL A 111 5.74 -43.59 -3.55
CA VAL A 111 6.07 -44.10 -4.89
C VAL A 111 7.47 -44.69 -4.75
N GLU A 112 7.49 -45.98 -4.49
CA GLU A 112 8.66 -46.85 -4.57
C GLU A 112 9.21 -46.73 -5.99
N LEU A 113 10.34 -46.02 -6.13
CA LEU A 113 11.15 -46.04 -7.35
C LEU A 113 11.81 -47.42 -7.42
N PRO A 114 11.52 -48.29 -8.41
CA PRO A 114 12.27 -49.51 -8.56
C PRO A 114 13.67 -49.17 -9.06
N ALA A 115 14.65 -49.71 -8.32
CA ALA A 115 16.05 -49.71 -8.64
C ALA A 115 16.31 -50.30 -10.03
N ALA A 116 17.16 -49.65 -10.80
CA ALA A 116 17.94 -50.27 -11.86
C ALA A 116 19.39 -49.87 -11.66
N GLU A 117 20.24 -50.88 -11.48
CA GLU A 117 21.69 -50.84 -11.32
C GLU A 117 22.43 -50.12 -12.45
N GLU A 118 23.57 -49.52 -12.08
CA GLU A 118 24.70 -48.97 -12.85
C GLU A 118 25.59 -50.11 -13.47
N PRO A 119 26.76 -49.91 -14.14
CA PRO A 119 27.30 -49.00 -15.21
C PRO A 119 28.21 -49.80 -16.23
N PRO A 120 29.31 -49.33 -16.91
CA PRO A 120 29.98 -48.01 -17.06
C PRO A 120 30.44 -47.60 -18.50
N GLY A 121 30.88 -46.34 -18.68
CA GLY A 121 31.67 -45.96 -19.87
C GLY A 121 31.90 -44.45 -20.11
N GLN A 122 32.99 -43.91 -19.54
CA GLN A 122 33.87 -42.74 -19.84
C GLN A 122 33.53 -41.58 -20.85
N PRO A 123 34.21 -40.41 -20.69
CA PRO A 123 33.77 -39.05 -21.07
C PRO A 123 34.23 -38.58 -22.46
N PRO A 124 33.83 -37.36 -22.90
CA PRO A 124 34.81 -36.25 -22.85
C PRO A 124 34.26 -34.83 -22.57
N GLU A 125 35.13 -34.10 -21.89
CA GLU A 125 35.47 -32.66 -21.89
C GLU A 125 34.98 -31.78 -23.06
N VAL A 126 34.41 -30.60 -22.75
CA VAL A 126 34.63 -29.30 -23.45
C VAL A 126 34.10 -28.11 -22.60
N GLN A 127 34.98 -27.18 -22.22
CA GLN A 127 34.68 -25.77 -21.89
C GLN A 127 34.68 -24.93 -23.20
N PRO A 128 34.47 -23.58 -23.27
CA PRO A 128 34.18 -22.55 -22.25
C PRO A 128 33.03 -21.56 -22.64
N GLY A 129 32.65 -20.62 -21.76
CA GLY A 129 31.71 -19.54 -22.13
C GLY A 129 31.58 -18.43 -21.08
N GLU A 130 31.96 -17.22 -21.47
CA GLU A 130 32.31 -16.06 -20.64
C GLU A 130 31.15 -15.26 -20.00
N LEU A 131 31.51 -14.55 -18.92
CA LEU A 131 30.77 -13.46 -18.28
C LEU A 131 30.53 -12.27 -19.22
N PRO A 132 29.32 -11.66 -19.24
CA PRO A 132 29.17 -10.29 -19.70
C PRO A 132 29.23 -9.30 -18.53
N THR A 133 30.33 -8.54 -18.49
CA THR A 133 30.41 -7.25 -17.81
C THR A 133 29.60 -6.25 -18.63
N ALA A 134 28.58 -5.62 -18.02
CA ALA A 134 27.83 -4.54 -18.64
C ALA A 134 28.10 -3.27 -17.83
N GLY A 135 28.86 -2.36 -18.45
CA GLY A 135 29.34 -1.13 -17.86
C GLY A 135 28.23 -0.20 -17.37
N CYS A 136 28.46 0.37 -16.19
CA CYS A 136 27.73 1.53 -15.69
C CYS A 136 28.18 2.77 -16.49
N SER A 137 27.57 3.00 -17.65
CA SER A 137 27.72 4.27 -18.36
C SER A 137 26.82 5.32 -17.72
N SER A 138 27.42 6.11 -16.83
CA SER A 138 26.85 7.35 -16.29
C SER A 138 26.48 8.30 -17.43
N PRO A 139 25.26 8.85 -17.51
CA PRO A 139 24.97 9.91 -18.46
C PRO A 139 25.64 11.21 -17.98
N SER A 140 26.54 11.71 -18.83
CA SER A 140 27.24 12.98 -18.72
C SER A 140 26.25 14.15 -18.57
N LEU A 141 26.52 15.02 -17.60
CA LEU A 141 25.78 16.26 -17.36
C LEU A 141 26.22 17.32 -18.38
N ASP A 142 25.50 17.44 -19.50
CA ASP A 142 25.56 18.66 -20.31
C ASP A 142 24.84 19.78 -19.57
N ARG A 143 25.63 20.51 -18.77
CA ARG A 143 25.23 21.71 -18.04
C ARG A 143 25.12 22.88 -19.03
N ALA A 144 24.00 22.95 -19.73
CA ALA A 144 23.61 24.17 -20.43
C ALA A 144 23.17 25.23 -19.40
N SER A 145 23.89 26.36 -19.44
CA SER A 145 23.71 27.61 -18.72
C SER A 145 22.30 27.87 -18.16
N SER A 146 22.16 27.86 -16.83
CA SER A 146 20.97 28.38 -16.14
C SER A 146 21.29 29.77 -15.57
N PRO A 147 20.44 30.79 -15.79
CA PRO A 147 20.62 32.10 -15.18
C PRO A 147 20.57 31.97 -13.65
N GLN A 148 21.53 32.63 -13.01
CA GLN A 148 21.75 32.59 -11.57
C GLN A 148 20.47 32.96 -10.79
N GLY A 149 20.01 32.08 -9.91
CA GLY A 149 19.15 32.45 -8.77
C GLY A 149 17.79 31.76 -8.62
N VAL A 150 17.29 30.98 -9.59
CA VAL A 150 15.99 30.30 -9.46
C VAL A 150 16.18 28.79 -9.34
N THR A 151 16.00 28.25 -8.13
CA THR A 151 15.87 26.80 -7.96
C THR A 151 14.54 26.35 -8.57
N GLY A 152 14.61 25.65 -9.70
CA GLY A 152 13.47 25.02 -10.35
C GLY A 152 13.20 23.63 -9.79
N SER A 153 11.93 23.24 -9.73
CA SER A 153 11.57 21.83 -9.57
C SER A 153 11.96 21.05 -10.84
N ARG A 154 12.11 19.72 -10.70
CA ARG A 154 12.27 18.75 -11.81
C ARG A 154 11.24 18.86 -12.96
N TYR A 155 10.15 19.59 -12.78
CA TYR A 155 9.12 19.85 -13.79
C TYR A 155 9.09 21.33 -14.25
N GLY A 156 10.16 22.10 -14.01
CA GLY A 156 10.29 23.48 -14.46
C GLY A 156 9.51 24.53 -13.65
N ARG A 157 8.86 24.16 -12.54
CA ARG A 157 8.19 25.15 -11.66
C ARG A 157 9.21 25.89 -10.80
N ALA A 158 9.11 27.22 -10.74
CA ALA A 158 9.93 28.04 -9.85
C ALA A 158 9.57 27.81 -8.37
N ILE A 159 10.55 27.46 -7.54
CA ILE A 159 10.38 27.31 -6.09
C ILE A 159 10.57 28.67 -5.42
N LYS A 160 9.55 29.17 -4.72
CA LYS A 160 9.62 30.41 -3.94
C LYS A 160 9.88 30.09 -2.47
N PRO A 161 11.04 30.45 -1.90
CA PRO A 161 11.31 30.20 -0.48
C PRO A 161 10.35 30.99 0.41
N PRO A 162 9.94 30.45 1.57
CA PRO A 162 9.07 31.16 2.50
C PRO A 162 9.78 32.38 3.10
N ARG A 163 9.06 33.49 3.26
CA ARG A 163 9.57 34.69 3.96
C ARG A 163 9.58 34.42 5.47
N ARG A 164 10.75 34.51 6.10
CA ARG A 164 10.85 34.42 7.56
C ARG A 164 10.26 35.70 8.17
N LEU A 165 9.45 35.55 9.21
CA LEU A 165 8.95 36.65 10.02
C LEU A 165 9.98 36.89 11.13
N ASP A 166 10.48 38.13 11.23
CA ASP A 166 11.35 38.56 12.33
C ASP A 166 10.43 38.99 13.49
N LEU A 167 10.44 38.23 14.59
CA LEU A 167 9.68 38.48 15.81
C LEU A 167 10.56 39.19 16.85
#